data_AF-A0A2G9M3L2-F1
#
_entry.id   AF-A0A2G9M3L2-F1
#
_cell.length_a   1.000
_cell.length_b   1.000
_cell.length_c   1.000
_cell.angle_alpha   90.00
_cell.angle_beta   90.00
_cell.angle_gamma   90.00
#
_symmetry.space_group_name_H-M   'P 1'
#
loop_
_entity.id
_entity.type
_entity.pdbx_description
1 polymer ?
#
loop_
_entity_poly.entity_id
_entity_poly.type
_entity_poly.pdbx_seq_one_letter_code
_entity_poly.pdbx_strand_id
1 'polypeptide(L)'
;MLPLSYDLALSIGRFRRLMEEKLDRKAQRKEILDFIHSYLYVDENSAQSIYKYFLEQHLYAEIPNDRKIIIENYKEGEKHFVIFHSLYGRRVNDCLSRAVAFAVARLQHIDVEIGINDNGFYLAAKKHIQGLKALKLLREDKLELVLKMAIDRTEILSRRFRHCAARALMILRNYKGRSQRV
;
A
#
# COMPACT_ATOMS: atom_id res chain seq x y z
N MET A 1 15.50 -5.10 5.49
CA MET A 1 15.23 -4.50 4.17
C MET A 1 14.54 -3.16 4.40
N LEU A 2 15.03 -2.08 3.80
CA LEU A 2 14.36 -0.77 3.88
C LEU A 2 13.09 -0.82 3.02
N PRO A 3 11.97 -0.22 3.46
CA PRO A 3 10.76 -0.17 2.65
C PRO A 3 10.98 0.64 1.37
N LEU A 4 10.25 0.31 0.29
CA LEU A 4 10.21 1.11 -0.93
C LEU A 4 9.95 2.58 -0.60
N SER A 5 10.84 3.46 -1.06
CA SER A 5 10.71 4.90 -0.90
C SER A 5 9.60 5.46 -1.77
N TYR A 6 9.03 6.59 -1.37
CA TYR A 6 7.98 7.26 -2.13
C TYR A 6 8.44 7.66 -3.54
N ASP A 7 9.64 8.25 -3.64
CA ASP A 7 10.17 8.73 -4.93
C ASP A 7 10.45 7.59 -5.92
N LEU A 8 10.96 6.46 -5.40
CA LEU A 8 11.17 5.27 -6.23
C LEU A 8 9.83 4.64 -6.62
N ALA A 9 8.85 4.59 -5.71
CA ALA A 9 7.51 4.10 -6.01
C ALA A 9 6.85 4.92 -7.13
N LEU A 10 6.94 6.26 -7.07
CA LEU A 10 6.45 7.14 -8.13
C LEU A 10 7.18 6.91 -9.46
N SER A 11 8.50 6.69 -9.42
CA SER A 11 9.29 6.41 -10.63
C SER A 11 8.88 5.09 -11.29
N ILE A 12 8.62 4.04 -10.49
CA ILE A 12 8.07 2.78 -10.98
C ILE A 12 6.65 2.99 -11.50
N GLY A 13 5.81 3.75 -10.79
CA GLY A 13 4.45 4.09 -11.22
C GLY A 13 4.42 4.80 -12.58
N ARG A 14 5.35 5.75 -12.79
CA ARG A 14 5.53 6.42 -14.08
C ARG A 14 5.91 5.44 -15.19
N PHE A 15 6.83 4.52 -14.93
CA PHE A 15 7.19 3.49 -15.90
C PHE A 15 5.97 2.62 -16.27
N ARG A 16 5.17 2.21 -15.27
CA ARG A 16 3.93 1.46 -15.49
C ARG A 16 2.94 2.21 -16.38
N ARG A 17 2.79 3.52 -16.16
CA ARG A 17 1.95 4.39 -17.00
C ARG A 17 2.47 4.46 -18.44
N LEU A 18 3.77 4.63 -18.64
CA LEU A 18 4.36 4.64 -19.99
C LEU A 18 4.17 3.31 -20.73
N MET A 19 4.26 2.19 -20.00
CA MET A 19 3.94 0.87 -20.54
C MET A 19 2.46 0.74 -20.94
N GLU A 20 1.55 1.17 -20.06
CA GLU A 20 0.10 1.19 -20.34
C GLU A 20 -0.23 2.04 -21.57
N GLU A 21 0.29 3.27 -21.64
CA GLU A 21 0.09 4.18 -22.79
C GLU A 21 0.58 3.59 -24.12
N LYS A 22 1.68 2.82 -24.12
CA LYS A 22 2.20 2.13 -25.31
C LYS A 22 1.33 0.95 -25.73
N LEU A 23 0.83 0.18 -24.76
CA LEU A 23 -0.07 -0.95 -25.00
C LEU A 23 -1.43 -0.47 -25.53
N ASP A 24 -1.98 0.60 -24.96
CA ASP A 24 -3.25 1.22 -25.39
C ASP A 24 -3.20 1.72 -26.84
N ARG A 25 -2.05 2.27 -27.26
CA ARG A 25 -1.80 2.71 -28.64
C ARG A 25 -1.51 1.56 -29.61
N LYS A 26 -1.51 0.31 -29.14
CA LYS A 26 -1.15 -0.88 -29.91
C LYS A 26 0.21 -0.73 -30.60
N ALA A 27 1.18 -0.13 -29.90
CA ALA A 27 2.54 0.00 -30.40
C ALA A 27 3.11 -1.37 -30.77
N GLN A 28 3.98 -1.42 -31.78
CA GLN A 28 4.56 -2.68 -32.20
C GLN A 28 5.41 -3.28 -31.07
N ARG A 29 5.38 -4.60 -30.89
CA ARG A 29 6.16 -5.30 -29.86
C ARG A 29 7.63 -4.87 -29.84
N LYS A 30 8.24 -4.70 -31.02
CA LYS A 30 9.64 -4.24 -31.15
C LYS A 30 9.85 -2.87 -30.51
N GLU A 31 8.95 -1.91 -30.76
CA GLU A 31 9.04 -0.56 -30.19
C GLU A 31 8.96 -0.58 -28.65
N ILE A 32 8.11 -1.44 -28.09
CA ILE A 32 7.97 -1.56 -26.63
C ILE A 32 9.23 -2.18 -26.02
N LEU A 33 9.81 -3.20 -26.66
CA LEU A 33 11.07 -3.80 -26.23
C LEU A 33 12.23 -2.81 -26.30
N ASP A 34 12.37 -2.07 -27.41
CA ASP A 34 13.39 -1.02 -27.58
C ASP A 34 13.25 0.08 -26.50
N PHE A 35 12.02 0.44 -26.13
CA PHE A 35 11.74 1.33 -25.02
C PHE A 35 12.20 0.74 -23.67
N ILE A 36 11.87 -0.52 -23.37
CA ILE A 36 12.28 -1.16 -22.12
C ILE A 36 13.81 -1.21 -22.00
N HIS A 37 14.50 -1.55 -23.09
CA HIS A 37 15.97 -1.54 -23.14
C HIS A 37 16.57 -0.17 -22.86
N SER A 38 16.09 0.86 -23.55
CA SER A 38 16.62 2.21 -23.39
C SER A 38 16.27 2.84 -22.05
N TYR A 39 15.11 2.50 -21.47
CA TYR A 39 14.64 3.09 -20.22
C TYR A 39 15.23 2.40 -18.98
N LEU A 40 15.36 1.07 -18.99
CA LEU A 40 15.80 0.29 -17.83
C LEU A 40 17.23 -0.27 -17.95
N TYR A 41 17.84 -0.21 -19.14
CA TYR A 41 19.20 -0.73 -19.40
C TYR A 41 19.34 -2.23 -19.07
N VAL A 42 18.31 -3.01 -19.40
CA VAL A 42 18.23 -4.46 -19.14
C VAL A 42 18.59 -5.30 -20.37
N ASP A 43 18.91 -6.57 -20.16
CA ASP A 43 19.13 -7.55 -21.23
C ASP A 43 17.81 -8.00 -21.90
N GLU A 44 17.92 -8.71 -23.02
CA GLU A 44 16.80 -9.13 -23.86
C GLU A 44 15.81 -10.04 -23.12
N ASN A 45 16.30 -10.97 -22.29
CA ASN A 45 15.42 -11.88 -21.57
C ASN A 45 14.61 -11.13 -20.52
N SER A 46 15.25 -10.19 -19.82
CA SER A 46 14.60 -9.29 -18.87
C SER A 46 13.57 -8.40 -19.55
N ALA A 47 13.91 -7.78 -20.68
CA ALA A 47 12.99 -6.94 -21.44
C ALA A 47 11.76 -7.72 -21.92
N GLN A 48 11.95 -8.94 -22.44
CA GLN A 48 10.84 -9.80 -22.85
C GLN A 48 9.95 -10.21 -21.68
N SER A 49 10.54 -10.48 -20.51
CA SER A 49 9.79 -10.85 -19.31
C SER A 49 8.94 -9.69 -18.80
N ILE A 50 9.51 -8.48 -18.77
CA ILE A 50 8.81 -7.24 -18.41
C ILE A 50 7.66 -6.97 -19.39
N TYR A 51 7.93 -7.05 -20.69
CA TYR A 51 6.92 -6.88 -21.73
C TYR A 51 5.75 -7.85 -21.55
N LYS A 52 6.04 -9.14 -21.40
CA LYS A 52 5.01 -10.19 -21.21
C LYS A 52 4.19 -9.93 -19.95
N TYR A 53 4.84 -9.61 -18.83
CA TYR A 53 4.15 -9.29 -17.58
C TYR A 53 3.14 -8.14 -17.74
N PHE A 54 3.52 -7.04 -18.38
CA PHE A 54 2.60 -5.92 -18.59
C PHE A 54 1.53 -6.22 -19.63
N LEU A 55 1.86 -6.98 -20.68
CA LEU A 55 0.87 -7.40 -21.67
C LEU A 55 -0.19 -8.30 -21.04
N GLU A 56 0.22 -9.31 -20.27
CA GLU A 56 -0.69 -10.21 -19.56
C GLU A 56 -1.58 -9.44 -18.58
N GLN A 57 -0.99 -8.53 -17.79
CA GLN A 57 -1.74 -7.66 -16.91
C GLN A 57 -2.75 -6.83 -17.70
N HIS A 58 -2.34 -6.13 -18.78
CA HIS A 58 -3.20 -5.27 -19.60
C HIS A 58 -4.35 -6.01 -20.27
N LEU A 59 -4.11 -7.24 -20.72
CA LEU A 59 -5.13 -8.10 -21.31
C LEU A 59 -6.14 -8.61 -20.28
N TYR A 60 -5.74 -8.73 -19.02
CA TYR A 60 -6.59 -9.23 -17.94
C TYR A 60 -7.32 -8.11 -17.18
N ALA A 61 -6.62 -7.03 -16.86
CA ALA A 61 -7.07 -5.94 -16.01
C ALA A 61 -6.32 -4.62 -16.29
N GLU A 62 -6.71 -3.55 -15.61
CA GLU A 62 -5.97 -2.28 -15.68
C GLU A 62 -4.59 -2.37 -15.00
N ILE A 63 -3.66 -1.49 -15.39
CA ILE A 63 -2.33 -1.42 -14.79
C ILE A 63 -2.31 -0.29 -13.73
N PRO A 64 -2.09 -0.60 -12.43
CA PRO A 64 -2.00 0.44 -11.41
C PRO A 64 -0.70 1.23 -11.59
N ASN A 65 -0.81 2.56 -11.58
CA ASN A 65 0.28 3.48 -11.94
C ASN A 65 0.27 4.75 -11.06
N ASP A 66 1.16 5.72 -11.33
CA ASP A 66 1.32 6.96 -10.56
C ASP A 66 0.08 7.88 -10.56
N ARG A 67 -0.89 7.63 -11.45
CA ARG A 67 -2.14 8.40 -11.59
C ARG A 67 -3.40 7.55 -11.44
N LYS A 68 -3.26 6.25 -11.19
CA LYS A 68 -4.35 5.28 -11.19
C LYS A 68 -4.19 4.30 -10.03
N ILE A 69 -5.08 4.40 -9.06
CA ILE A 69 -5.25 3.40 -7.99
C ILE A 69 -6.35 2.43 -8.42
N ILE A 70 -6.08 1.13 -8.36
CA ILE A 70 -7.07 0.08 -8.62
C ILE A 70 -7.57 -0.46 -7.29
N ILE A 71 -8.88 -0.61 -7.17
CA ILE A 71 -9.53 -1.23 -6.02
C ILE A 71 -10.19 -2.52 -6.49
N GLU A 72 -9.65 -3.64 -6.04
CA GLU A 72 -10.11 -4.97 -6.38
C GLU A 72 -10.91 -5.56 -5.22
N ASN A 73 -12.07 -6.14 -5.52
CA ASN A 73 -12.88 -6.85 -4.53
C ASN A 73 -12.75 -8.35 -4.77
N TYR A 74 -12.29 -9.06 -3.74
CA TYR A 74 -12.08 -10.51 -3.78
C TYR A 74 -12.82 -11.17 -2.62
N LYS A 75 -13.35 -12.37 -2.83
CA LYS A 75 -14.04 -13.14 -1.79
C LYS A 75 -13.46 -14.55 -1.74
N GLU A 76 -13.03 -14.95 -0.56
CA GLU A 76 -12.50 -16.30 -0.30
C GLU A 76 -13.24 -16.91 0.89
N GLY A 77 -14.05 -17.94 0.62
CA GLY A 77 -14.96 -18.51 1.61
C GLY A 77 -15.90 -17.44 2.18
N GLU A 78 -15.83 -17.22 3.50
CA GLU A 78 -16.61 -16.20 4.21
C GLU A 78 -15.89 -14.84 4.33
N LYS A 79 -14.60 -14.76 3.97
CA LYS A 79 -13.84 -13.51 4.06
C LYS A 79 -13.99 -12.69 2.78
N HIS A 80 -14.30 -11.41 2.96
CA HIS A 80 -14.29 -10.39 1.94
C HIS A 80 -12.99 -9.59 2.03
N PHE A 81 -12.30 -9.45 0.91
CA PHE A 81 -11.08 -8.69 0.75
C PHE A 81 -11.33 -7.50 -0.18
N VAL A 82 -10.75 -6.35 0.17
CA VAL A 82 -10.66 -5.20 -0.71
C VAL A 82 -9.20 -4.81 -0.82
N ILE A 83 -8.63 -4.98 -2.00
CA ILE A 83 -7.20 -4.79 -2.29
C ILE A 83 -7.03 -3.45 -3.00
N PHE A 84 -6.18 -2.60 -2.44
CA PHE A 84 -5.84 -1.28 -2.97
C PHE A 84 -4.45 -1.35 -3.60
N HIS A 85 -4.41 -1.45 -4.92
CA HIS A 85 -3.17 -1.38 -5.69
C HIS A 85 -2.71 0.07 -5.78
N SER A 86 -1.81 0.44 -4.86
CA SER A 86 -1.36 1.82 -4.60
C SER A 86 0.16 1.85 -4.46
N LEU A 87 0.85 2.08 -5.58
CA LEU A 87 2.30 2.06 -5.65
C LEU A 87 2.91 3.40 -5.19
N TYR A 88 2.77 3.70 -3.90
CA TYR A 88 3.35 4.88 -3.26
C TYR A 88 4.37 4.53 -2.15
N GLY A 89 4.69 3.25 -2.00
CA GLY A 89 5.62 2.76 -0.99
C GLY A 89 4.97 2.52 0.37
N ARG A 90 5.64 1.71 1.21
CA ARG A 90 5.05 1.16 2.44
C ARG A 90 4.57 2.23 3.43
N ARG A 91 5.31 3.34 3.54
CA ARG A 91 4.97 4.41 4.50
C ARG A 91 3.64 5.08 4.14
N VAL A 92 3.43 5.37 2.86
CA VAL A 92 2.18 5.95 2.38
C VAL A 92 1.04 4.95 2.51
N ASN A 93 1.28 3.69 2.15
CA ASN A 93 0.29 2.62 2.26
C ASN A 93 -0.10 2.32 3.71
N ASP A 94 0.83 2.41 4.67
CA ASP A 94 0.51 2.27 6.10
C ASP A 94 -0.41 3.40 6.58
N CYS A 95 -0.13 4.65 6.20
CA CYS A 95 -1.04 5.76 6.52
C CYS A 95 -2.40 5.60 5.85
N LEU A 96 -2.43 5.36 4.54
CA LEU A 96 -3.67 5.30 3.77
C LEU A 96 -4.55 4.12 4.22
N SER A 97 -3.95 2.95 4.45
CA SER A 97 -4.68 1.77 4.94
C SER A 97 -5.37 2.03 6.28
N ARG A 98 -4.70 2.72 7.22
CA ARG A 98 -5.28 3.08 8.54
C ARG A 98 -6.41 4.08 8.39
N ALA A 99 -6.25 5.09 7.54
CA ALA A 99 -7.29 6.08 7.30
C ALA A 99 -8.54 5.43 6.67
N VAL A 100 -8.36 4.57 5.66
CA VAL A 100 -9.46 3.86 5.01
C VAL A 100 -10.10 2.86 5.98
N ALA A 101 -9.31 2.08 6.72
CA ALA A 101 -9.83 1.16 7.73
C ALA A 101 -10.66 1.87 8.80
N PHE A 102 -10.18 3.02 9.29
CA PHE A 102 -10.91 3.85 10.23
C PHE A 102 -12.23 4.35 9.63
N ALA A 103 -12.21 4.83 8.38
CA ALA A 103 -13.42 5.25 7.68
C ALA A 103 -14.41 4.09 7.48
N VAL A 104 -13.94 2.89 7.14
CA VAL A 104 -14.77 1.68 7.05
C VAL A 104 -15.39 1.34 8.39
N ALA A 105 -14.60 1.33 9.46
CA ALA A 105 -15.08 1.02 10.81
C ALA A 105 -16.16 2.02 11.27
N ARG A 106 -16.01 3.31 10.94
CA ARG A 106 -17.01 4.34 11.22
C ARG A 106 -18.25 4.23 10.36
N LEU A 107 -18.09 3.89 9.08
CA LEU A 107 -19.19 3.82 8.12
C LEU A 107 -20.05 2.57 8.30
N GLN A 108 -19.43 1.44 8.65
CA GLN A 108 -20.07 0.12 8.64
C GLN A 108 -20.17 -0.52 10.02
N HIS A 109 -19.54 0.06 11.05
CA HIS A 109 -19.49 -0.51 12.41
C HIS A 109 -18.94 -1.95 12.42
N ILE A 110 -17.86 -2.18 11.69
CA ILE A 110 -17.17 -3.47 11.63
C ILE A 110 -15.67 -3.29 11.89
N ASP A 111 -15.06 -4.30 12.48
CA ASP A 111 -13.61 -4.43 12.54
C ASP A 111 -13.07 -4.97 11.21
N VAL A 112 -11.90 -4.45 10.81
CA VAL A 112 -11.22 -4.88 9.60
C VAL A 112 -9.78 -5.29 9.90
N GLU A 113 -9.37 -6.38 9.29
CA GLU A 113 -7.97 -6.80 9.23
C GLU A 113 -7.25 -5.96 8.15
N ILE A 114 -6.01 -5.56 8.44
CA ILE A 114 -5.20 -4.72 7.54
C ILE A 114 -3.91 -5.47 7.21
N GLY A 115 -3.65 -5.69 5.93
CA GLY A 115 -2.36 -6.15 5.43
C GLY A 115 -1.72 -5.11 4.51
N ILE A 116 -0.42 -4.84 4.69
CA ILE A 116 0.29 -3.75 4.00
C ILE A 116 1.55 -4.28 3.33
N ASN A 117 1.76 -3.86 2.09
CA ASN A 117 3.00 -4.06 1.37
C ASN A 117 3.45 -2.75 0.67
N ASP A 118 4.50 -2.86 -0.14
CA ASP A 118 5.10 -1.70 -0.80
C ASP A 118 4.29 -1.23 -2.02
N ASN A 119 3.48 -2.12 -2.60
CA ASN A 119 2.67 -1.91 -3.81
C ASN A 119 1.20 -1.59 -3.50
N GLY A 120 0.80 -1.66 -2.24
CA GLY A 120 -0.57 -1.47 -1.80
C GLY A 120 -0.86 -2.01 -0.41
N PHE A 121 -2.15 -2.21 -0.16
CA PHE A 121 -2.66 -2.80 1.08
C PHE A 121 -4.00 -3.48 0.81
N TYR A 122 -4.44 -4.33 1.73
CA TYR A 122 -5.79 -4.88 1.71
C TYR A 122 -6.50 -4.66 3.03
N LEU A 123 -7.83 -4.61 2.95
CA LEU A 123 -8.73 -4.72 4.09
C LEU A 123 -9.50 -6.03 4.00
N ALA A 124 -9.65 -6.75 5.11
CA ALA A 124 -10.42 -7.99 5.14
C ALA A 124 -11.40 -8.04 6.30
N ALA A 125 -12.59 -8.60 6.06
CA ALA A 125 -13.63 -8.80 7.07
C ALA A 125 -14.59 -9.93 6.68
N LYS A 126 -15.36 -10.45 7.64
CA LYS A 126 -16.44 -11.42 7.35
C LYS A 126 -17.63 -10.79 6.62
N LYS A 127 -17.77 -9.47 6.70
CA LYS A 127 -18.83 -8.70 6.03
C LYS A 127 -18.26 -7.98 4.82
N HIS A 128 -19.12 -7.69 3.85
CA HIS A 128 -18.76 -6.89 2.68
C HIS A 128 -18.23 -5.50 3.09
N ILE A 129 -17.09 -5.10 2.53
CA ILE A 129 -16.39 -3.83 2.82
C ILE A 129 -16.65 -2.83 1.70
N GLN A 130 -17.11 -1.63 2.04
CA GLN A 130 -17.31 -0.53 1.07
C GLN A 130 -16.03 0.31 0.92
N GLY A 131 -14.94 -0.31 0.45
CA GLY A 131 -13.61 0.32 0.43
C GLY A 131 -13.52 1.59 -0.41
N LEU A 132 -14.10 1.60 -1.62
CA LEU A 132 -14.14 2.79 -2.48
C LEU A 132 -14.92 3.95 -1.82
N LYS A 133 -16.04 3.64 -1.15
CA LYS A 133 -16.84 4.66 -0.45
C LYS A 133 -16.07 5.23 0.75
N ALA A 134 -15.42 4.38 1.53
CA ALA A 134 -14.57 4.81 2.64
C ALA A 134 -13.39 5.69 2.16
N LEU A 135 -12.73 5.32 1.06
CA LEU A 135 -11.67 6.14 0.47
C LEU A 135 -12.19 7.52 0.04
N LYS A 136 -13.36 7.58 -0.61
CA LYS A 136 -14.00 8.84 -1.03
C LYS A 136 -14.45 9.74 0.11
N LEU A 137 -14.63 9.21 1.33
CA LEU A 137 -14.95 10.01 2.51
C LEU A 137 -13.73 10.72 3.09
N LEU A 138 -12.52 10.28 2.74
CA LEU A 138 -11.29 10.92 3.19
C LEU A 138 -11.08 12.24 2.44
N ARG A 139 -10.87 13.30 3.22
CA ARG A 139 -10.51 14.62 2.70
C ARG A 139 -9.07 14.92 3.04
N GLU A 140 -8.35 15.52 2.10
CA GLU A 140 -6.95 15.91 2.26
C GLU A 140 -6.75 16.80 3.50
N ASP A 141 -7.59 17.82 3.69
CA ASP A 141 -7.50 18.78 4.79
C ASP A 141 -7.81 18.18 6.18
N LYS A 142 -8.41 16.98 6.22
CA LYS A 142 -8.74 16.26 7.46
C LYS A 142 -7.94 14.98 7.64
N LEU A 143 -7.06 14.62 6.71
CA LEU A 143 -6.36 13.35 6.73
C LEU A 143 -5.50 13.19 8.00
N GLU A 144 -4.80 14.24 8.42
CA GLU A 144 -3.99 14.21 9.64
C GLU A 144 -4.84 13.95 10.90
N LEU A 145 -6.02 14.58 10.98
CA LEU A 145 -6.95 14.36 12.09
C LEU A 145 -7.45 12.91 12.11
N VAL A 146 -7.86 12.40 10.96
CA VAL A 146 -8.30 11.00 10.82
C VAL A 146 -7.20 10.04 11.23
N LEU A 147 -5.95 10.29 10.81
CA LEU A 147 -4.81 9.45 11.17
C LEU A 147 -4.53 9.48 12.67
N LYS A 148 -4.58 10.64 13.33
CA LYS A 148 -4.44 10.75 14.79
C LYS A 148 -5.48 9.89 15.51
N MET A 149 -6.75 10.00 15.09
CA MET A 149 -7.83 9.19 15.66
C MET A 149 -7.65 7.69 15.38
N ALA A 150 -7.13 7.33 14.19
CA ALA A 150 -6.90 5.96 13.80
C ALA A 150 -5.76 5.28 14.56
N ILE A 151 -4.76 6.03 15.05
CA ILE A 151 -3.61 5.47 15.78
C ILE A 151 -3.75 5.55 17.31
N ASP A 152 -4.59 6.45 17.82
CA ASP A 152 -4.70 6.77 19.26
C ASP A 152 -4.88 5.53 20.16
N ARG A 153 -5.70 4.57 19.71
CA ARG A 153 -5.99 3.34 20.46
C ARG A 153 -5.32 2.10 19.89
N THR A 154 -4.24 2.27 19.12
CA THR A 154 -3.54 1.15 18.48
C THR A 154 -2.34 0.68 19.29
N GLU A 155 -2.04 -0.61 19.21
CA GLU A 155 -0.83 -1.17 19.82
C GLU A 155 0.46 -0.53 19.30
N ILE A 156 0.44 0.00 18.07
CA ILE A 156 1.59 0.67 17.47
C ILE A 156 1.96 1.92 18.25
N LEU A 157 0.97 2.75 18.61
CA LEU A 157 1.23 3.92 19.44
C LEU A 157 1.74 3.52 20.82
N SER A 158 1.08 2.57 21.48
CA SER A 158 1.49 2.03 22.79
C SER A 158 2.92 1.50 22.77
N ARG A 159 3.30 0.76 21.73
CA ARG A 159 4.65 0.22 21.55
C ARG A 159 5.68 1.33 21.31
N ARG A 160 5.36 2.31 20.45
CA ARG A 160 6.26 3.44 20.17
C ARG A 160 6.46 4.31 21.42
N PHE A 161 5.39 4.55 22.16
CA PHE A 161 5.44 5.24 23.46
C PHE A 161 6.38 4.52 24.42
N ARG A 162 6.22 3.18 24.58
CA ARG A 162 7.11 2.36 25.42
C ARG A 162 8.57 2.45 24.97
N HIS A 163 8.85 2.40 23.67
CA HIS A 163 10.21 2.55 23.15
C HIS A 163 10.81 3.94 23.47
N CYS A 164 10.01 5.01 23.38
CA CYS A 164 10.46 6.35 23.75
C CYS A 164 10.73 6.45 25.25
N ALA A 165 9.81 6.01 26.10
CA ALA A 165 9.98 6.00 27.55
C ALA A 165 11.18 5.14 27.99
N ALA A 166 11.38 3.97 27.35
CA ALA A 166 12.53 3.11 27.61
C ALA A 166 13.85 3.79 27.26
N ARG A 167 13.93 4.48 26.11
CA ARG A 167 15.15 5.20 25.67
C ARG A 167 15.42 6.46 26.49
N ALA A 168 14.37 7.12 26.97
CA ALA A 168 14.46 8.27 27.86
C ALA A 168 14.71 7.89 29.34
N LEU A 169 14.92 6.60 29.64
CA LEU A 169 15.13 6.07 31.00
C LEU A 169 13.97 6.37 31.97
N MET A 170 12.77 6.61 31.45
CA MET A 170 11.55 6.88 32.23
C MET A 170 10.87 5.60 32.73
N ILE A 171 11.28 4.43 32.23
CA ILE A 171 10.78 3.13 32.69
C ILE A 171 11.74 2.59 33.75
N LEU A 172 11.21 2.30 34.94
CA LEU A 172 11.96 1.67 36.02
C LEU A 172 12.34 0.23 35.64
N ARG A 173 13.57 0.04 35.17
CA ARG A 173 14.07 -1.27 34.73
C ARG A 173 14.57 -2.14 35.88
N ASN A 174 15.07 -1.52 36.96
CA ASN A 174 15.59 -2.22 38.12
C ASN A 174 14.97 -1.62 39.38
N TYR A 175 14.28 -2.44 40.18
CA TYR A 175 13.75 -2.03 41.47
C TYR A 175 14.23 -2.99 42.55
N LYS A 176 14.89 -2.46 43.59
CA LYS A 176 15.44 -3.23 44.72
C LYS A 176 16.27 -4.46 44.28
N GLY A 177 17.17 -4.27 43.32
CA GLY A 177 18.06 -5.34 42.82
C GLY A 177 17.38 -6.37 41.90
N ARG A 178 16.08 -6.22 41.59
CA ARG A 178 15.37 -7.08 40.64
C ARG A 178 15.18 -6.36 39.32
N SER A 179 15.62 -7.00 38.24
CA SER A 179 15.43 -6.50 36.88
C SER A 179 14.03 -6.83 36.37
N GLN A 180 13.29 -5.83 35.93
CA GLN A 180 12.01 -5.98 35.26
C GLN A 180 12.25 -6.08 33.74
N ARG A 181 11.71 -7.13 33.11
CA ARG A 181 11.72 -7.26 31.65
C ARG A 181 10.71 -6.26 31.04
N VAL A 182 11.19 -5.42 30.14
CA VAL A 182 10.42 -4.41 29.37
C VAL A 182 10.06 -4.93 28.00
#